data_AF-A0A2N2IZS8-F1
#
_entry.id   AF-A0A2N2IZS8-F1
#
_cell.length_a   1.000
_cell.length_b   1.000
_cell.length_c   1.000
_cell.angle_alpha   90.00
_cell.angle_beta   90.00
_cell.angle_gamma   90.00
#
_symmetry.space_group_name_H-M   'P 1'
#
loop_
_entity.id
_entity.type
_entity.pdbx_description
1 polymer ?
#
loop_
_entity_poly.entity_id
_entity_poly.type
_entity_poly.pdbx_seq_one_letter_code
_entity_poly.pdbx_strand_id
1 'polypeptide(L)'
;MKYMKETVGLLVVIVIMGISMDVFGFLGFGNTASWKEEVKLLDGRVITITQKRRYEGVYTGQDYGSVVREAWLTFRLPEFGNQDITWHENLKPRILNLHNGGLYVVGVAPTGLEFDQYGKPRPPYIGFRYQTGKWLRIPFTEIPEAIYDTNLWIENVPPNKSGHVSFADKAAEMRDAELRNHHKKIDPNYQEN
;
A
#
# COMPACT_ATOMS: atom_id res chain seq x y z
N MET A 1 -56.49 38.90 10.94
CA MET A 1 -55.28 39.57 10.40
C MET A 1 -54.07 38.89 11.02
N LYS A 2 -53.07 38.33 10.35
CA LYS A 2 -52.80 37.94 8.96
C LYS A 2 -51.64 36.93 9.10
N TYR A 3 -51.70 35.83 8.35
CA TYR A 3 -50.67 34.78 8.29
C TYR A 3 -49.29 35.36 7.97
N MET A 4 -48.22 34.78 8.53
CA MET A 4 -47.00 34.57 7.74
C MET A 4 -46.19 33.38 8.29
N LYS A 5 -46.10 32.35 7.44
CA LYS A 5 -45.16 31.24 7.53
C LYS A 5 -43.83 31.75 6.95
N GLU A 6 -42.71 31.52 7.63
CA GLU A 6 -41.42 31.43 6.94
C GLU A 6 -40.66 30.22 7.46
N THR A 7 -40.63 29.20 6.61
CA THR A 7 -39.82 28.00 6.70
C THR A 7 -38.40 28.40 6.32
N VAL A 8 -37.50 28.58 7.29
CA VAL A 8 -36.07 28.66 6.98
C VAL A 8 -35.53 27.24 6.97
N GLY A 9 -35.36 26.71 5.76
CA GLY A 9 -34.70 25.43 5.52
C GLY A 9 -33.28 25.47 6.05
N LEU A 10 -32.99 24.67 7.08
CA LEU A 10 -31.66 24.46 7.60
C LEU A 10 -30.86 23.64 6.58
N LEU A 11 -30.05 24.31 5.76
CA LEU A 11 -29.12 23.68 4.84
C LEU A 11 -27.89 23.23 5.65
N VAL A 12 -27.93 21.99 6.15
CA VAL A 12 -26.80 21.39 6.86
C VAL A 12 -25.74 20.99 5.83
N VAL A 13 -24.78 21.88 5.60
CA VAL A 13 -23.53 21.53 4.92
C VAL A 13 -22.70 20.73 5.91
N ILE A 14 -22.73 19.41 5.79
CA ILE A 14 -21.79 18.53 6.49
C ILE A 14 -20.43 18.70 5.80
N VAL A 15 -19.62 19.62 6.32
CA VAL A 15 -18.19 19.68 6.02
C VAL A 15 -17.57 18.45 6.68
N ILE A 16 -17.32 17.40 5.89
CA ILE A 16 -16.55 16.23 6.33
C ILE A 16 -15.10 16.70 6.52
N MET A 17 -14.79 17.30 7.66
CA MET A 17 -13.42 17.50 8.12
C MET A 17 -12.87 16.14 8.53
N GLY A 18 -12.20 15.49 7.57
CA GLY A 18 -11.51 14.23 7.76
C GLY A 18 -10.23 14.18 6.93
N ILE A 19 -9.49 15.29 6.90
CA ILE A 19 -8.09 15.30 6.44
C ILE A 19 -7.21 15.32 7.69
N SER A 20 -6.86 14.14 8.19
CA SER A 20 -5.64 14.00 8.99
C SER A 20 -4.47 14.31 8.05
N MET A 21 -4.08 15.57 7.99
CA MET A 21 -2.85 15.99 7.33
C MET A 21 -1.68 15.55 8.21
N ASP A 22 -1.27 14.29 8.09
CA ASP A 22 0.09 13.89 8.44
C ASP A 22 0.99 14.23 7.26
N VAL A 23 1.15 15.53 6.97
CA VAL A 23 2.25 16.04 6.15
C VAL A 23 3.46 16.16 7.08
N PHE A 24 4.06 15.03 7.44
CA PHE A 24 5.34 15.00 8.13
C PHE A 24 6.22 13.94 7.50
N GLY A 25 7.40 14.36 7.05
CA GLY A 25 8.41 13.47 6.47
C GLY A 25 9.45 14.13 5.57
N PHE A 26 9.33 15.42 5.22
CA PHE A 26 10.37 16.10 4.43
C PHE A 26 11.40 16.89 5.26
N LEU A 27 11.26 16.90 6.61
CA LEU A 27 12.20 17.56 7.53
C LEU A 27 12.34 16.78 8.84
N GLY A 28 12.96 15.59 8.83
CA GLY A 28 13.68 15.01 9.98
C GLY A 28 12.96 14.75 11.32
N PHE A 29 11.68 15.08 11.49
CA PHE A 29 10.90 14.82 12.70
C PHE A 29 9.77 13.85 12.36
N GLY A 30 10.02 12.58 12.69
CA GLY A 30 9.17 11.45 12.34
C GLY A 30 9.87 10.57 11.31
N ASN A 31 10.19 9.33 11.69
CA ASN A 31 10.73 8.33 10.78
C ASN A 31 9.61 7.64 9.98
N THR A 32 8.49 8.33 9.74
CA THR A 32 7.34 7.78 9.01
C THR A 32 6.93 8.72 7.89
N ALA A 33 6.50 8.15 6.77
CA ALA A 33 5.83 8.90 5.71
C ALA A 33 4.48 8.25 5.40
N SER A 34 3.50 9.06 5.01
CA SER A 34 2.16 8.62 4.65
C SER A 34 1.71 9.30 3.37
N TRP A 35 1.10 8.55 2.46
CA TRP A 35 0.54 9.08 1.22
C TRP A 35 -0.71 8.29 0.82
N LYS A 36 -1.56 8.92 0.02
CA LYS A 36 -2.67 8.28 -0.68
C LYS A 36 -2.19 7.72 -2.01
N GLU A 37 -2.75 6.61 -2.41
CA GLU A 37 -2.33 5.91 -3.63
C GLU A 37 -3.54 5.31 -4.34
N GLU A 38 -3.64 5.56 -5.65
CA GLU A 38 -4.65 4.92 -6.51
C GLU A 38 -4.20 3.52 -6.91
N VAL A 39 -5.00 2.51 -6.63
CA VAL A 39 -4.70 1.10 -6.94
C VAL A 39 -5.75 0.58 -7.89
N LYS A 40 -5.31 0.17 -9.08
CA LYS A 40 -6.15 -0.54 -10.04
C LYS A 40 -6.20 -2.02 -9.66
N LEU A 41 -7.40 -2.50 -9.34
CA LEU A 41 -7.67 -3.89 -9.03
C LEU A 41 -7.88 -4.69 -10.34
N LEU A 42 -7.78 -6.02 -10.24
CA LEU A 42 -7.92 -6.94 -11.37
C LEU A 42 -9.31 -6.87 -12.02
N ASP A 43 -10.34 -6.56 -11.23
CA ASP A 43 -11.71 -6.36 -11.71
C ASP A 43 -11.94 -5.01 -12.43
N GLY A 44 -10.89 -4.20 -12.57
CA GLY A 44 -10.92 -2.91 -13.26
C GLY A 44 -11.27 -1.72 -12.38
N ARG A 45 -11.73 -1.93 -11.13
CA ARG A 45 -11.97 -0.83 -10.19
C ARG A 45 -10.66 -0.14 -9.82
N VAL A 46 -10.75 1.17 -9.57
CA VAL A 46 -9.66 1.95 -8.97
C VAL A 46 -10.10 2.36 -7.59
N ILE A 47 -9.30 2.01 -6.59
CA ILE A 47 -9.51 2.41 -5.20
C ILE A 47 -8.42 3.37 -4.76
N THR A 48 -8.72 4.23 -3.80
CA THR A 48 -7.69 5.03 -3.12
C THR A 48 -7.38 4.39 -1.78
N ILE A 49 -6.11 4.05 -1.57
CA ILE A 49 -5.62 3.54 -0.29
C ILE A 49 -4.76 4.60 0.38
N THR A 50 -4.56 4.49 1.68
CA THR A 50 -3.49 5.19 2.40
C THR A 50 -2.37 4.20 2.66
N GLN A 51 -1.17 4.52 2.16
CA GLN A 51 0.04 3.79 2.49
C GLN A 51 0.87 4.61 3.47
N LYS A 52 1.22 4.00 4.61
CA LYS A 52 2.16 4.56 5.58
C LYS A 52 3.38 3.66 5.64
N ARG A 53 4.56 4.22 5.78
CA ARG A 53 5.79 3.46 6.02
C ARG A 53 6.59 4.07 7.15
N ARG A 54 7.20 3.22 7.96
CA ARG A 54 8.26 3.60 8.89
C ARG A 54 9.60 3.25 8.29
N TYR A 55 10.53 4.16 8.47
CA TYR A 55 11.88 4.13 7.98
C TYR A 55 12.88 4.06 9.13
N GLU A 56 14.07 3.59 8.81
CA GLU A 56 15.22 3.65 9.69
C GLU A 56 16.43 4.09 8.88
N GLY A 57 17.18 5.05 9.42
CA GLY A 57 18.45 5.48 8.83
C GLY A 57 19.46 4.36 8.94
N VAL A 58 20.12 4.02 7.85
CA VAL A 58 21.16 2.98 7.82
C VAL A 58 22.43 3.55 7.23
N TYR A 59 23.56 3.27 7.89
CA TYR A 59 24.88 3.58 7.32
C TYR A 59 25.32 2.43 6.42
N THR A 60 25.61 2.74 5.16
CA THR A 60 26.01 1.75 4.14
C THR A 60 27.52 1.54 4.07
N GLY A 61 28.28 2.17 4.97
CA GLY A 61 29.75 2.20 4.91
C GLY A 61 30.32 3.40 4.15
N GLN A 62 29.55 3.97 3.23
CA GLN A 62 29.93 5.14 2.42
C GLN A 62 28.93 6.29 2.49
N ASP A 63 27.64 5.99 2.69
CA ASP A 63 26.56 6.97 2.77
C ASP A 63 25.48 6.58 3.78
N TYR A 64 24.64 7.53 4.18
CA TYR A 64 23.45 7.31 4.99
C TYR A 64 22.23 7.16 4.10
N GLY A 65 21.69 5.93 4.06
CA GLY A 65 20.43 5.60 3.40
C GLY A 65 19.27 5.53 4.38
N SER A 66 18.09 5.22 3.83
CA SER A 66 16.87 4.96 4.59
C SER A 66 16.27 3.63 4.13
N VAL A 67 15.90 2.78 5.09
CA VAL A 67 15.31 1.47 4.83
C VAL A 67 13.90 1.43 5.40
N VAL A 68 12.96 0.88 4.63
CA VAL A 68 11.60 0.60 5.12
C VAL A 68 11.67 -0.51 6.16
N ARG A 69 11.09 -0.27 7.34
CA ARG A 69 10.98 -1.27 8.42
C ARG A 69 9.57 -1.76 8.67
N GLU A 70 8.59 -0.92 8.39
CA GLU A 70 7.18 -1.27 8.54
C GLU A 70 6.38 -0.58 7.45
N ALA A 71 5.31 -1.22 7.00
CA ALA A 71 4.34 -0.65 6.08
C ALA A 71 2.92 -0.94 6.55
N TRP A 72 2.04 0.03 6.37
CA TRP A 72 0.60 -0.10 6.55
C TRP A 72 -0.11 0.22 5.24
N LEU A 73 -1.11 -0.58 4.88
CA LEU A 73 -2.07 -0.28 3.83
C LEU A 73 -3.45 -0.19 4.46
N THR A 74 -4.09 0.97 4.39
CA THR A 74 -5.45 1.19 4.91
C THR A 74 -6.39 1.59 3.79
N PHE A 75 -7.51 0.88 3.66
CA PHE A 75 -8.50 1.10 2.61
C PHE A 75 -9.86 0.53 2.99
N ARG A 76 -10.89 0.86 2.19
CA ARG A 76 -12.26 0.39 2.35
C ARG A 76 -12.75 -0.25 1.07
N LEU A 77 -13.50 -1.34 1.20
CA LEU A 77 -14.11 -2.06 0.08
C LEU A 77 -15.56 -2.42 0.43
N PRO A 78 -16.54 -2.20 -0.48
CA PRO A 78 -17.95 -2.50 -0.23
C PRO A 78 -18.22 -3.95 0.16
N GLU A 79 -17.59 -4.91 -0.52
CA GLU A 79 -17.74 -6.36 -0.28
C GLU A 79 -17.21 -6.82 1.08
N PHE A 80 -16.47 -5.96 1.80
CA PHE A 80 -15.99 -6.19 3.16
C PHE A 80 -16.66 -5.26 4.19
N GLY A 81 -17.87 -4.76 3.87
CA GLY A 81 -18.68 -3.94 4.77
C GLY A 81 -18.31 -2.46 4.80
N ASN A 82 -17.46 -1.99 3.87
CA ASN A 82 -17.03 -0.59 3.75
C ASN A 82 -16.39 0.00 5.02
N GLN A 83 -15.81 -0.86 5.86
CA GLN A 83 -15.02 -0.50 7.04
C GLN A 83 -13.53 -0.42 6.69
N ASP A 84 -12.73 0.21 7.56
CA ASP A 84 -11.28 0.26 7.39
C ASP A 84 -10.67 -1.14 7.52
N ILE A 85 -9.97 -1.56 6.47
CA ILE A 85 -9.12 -2.75 6.45
C ILE A 85 -7.68 -2.27 6.47
N THR A 86 -6.92 -2.74 7.46
CA THR A 86 -5.50 -2.40 7.58
C THR A 86 -4.66 -3.66 7.48
N TRP A 87 -3.75 -3.69 6.51
CA TRP A 87 -2.62 -4.61 6.48
C TRP A 87 -1.39 -3.93 7.08
N HIS A 88 -0.62 -4.61 7.93
CA HIS A 88 0.56 -4.08 8.60
C HIS A 88 1.62 -5.17 8.73
N GLU A 89 2.79 -4.95 8.14
CA GLU A 89 3.91 -5.90 8.23
C GLU A 89 5.28 -5.20 8.15
N ASN A 90 6.34 -5.95 8.50
CA ASN A 90 7.73 -5.57 8.25
C ASN A 90 8.17 -5.77 6.79
N LEU A 91 7.29 -5.50 5.82
CA LEU A 91 7.51 -5.80 4.41
C LEU A 91 7.30 -4.57 3.54
N LYS A 92 7.88 -4.58 2.33
CA LYS A 92 7.53 -3.64 1.26
C LYS A 92 6.37 -4.23 0.47
N PRO A 93 5.18 -3.62 0.51
CA PRO A 93 4.04 -4.14 -0.25
C PRO A 93 4.25 -3.90 -1.74
N ARG A 94 3.87 -4.88 -2.55
CA ARG A 94 3.95 -4.85 -4.03
C ARG A 94 2.58 -4.95 -4.67
N ILE A 95 1.72 -5.78 -4.09
CA ILE A 95 0.40 -6.10 -4.65
C ILE A 95 -0.66 -5.91 -3.59
N LEU A 96 -1.76 -5.26 -3.97
CA LEU A 96 -3.05 -5.29 -3.29
C LEU A 96 -4.10 -5.59 -4.34
N ASN A 97 -4.76 -6.75 -4.26
CA ASN A 97 -5.69 -7.15 -5.31
C ASN A 97 -6.82 -8.07 -4.85
N LEU A 98 -7.83 -8.21 -5.71
CA LEU A 98 -8.94 -9.13 -5.56
C LEU A 98 -8.85 -10.25 -6.60
N HIS A 99 -9.15 -11.47 -6.17
CA HIS A 99 -9.29 -12.60 -7.07
C HIS A 99 -10.34 -13.57 -6.53
N ASN A 100 -11.37 -13.87 -7.33
CA ASN A 100 -12.48 -14.77 -6.97
C ASN A 100 -13.07 -14.47 -5.58
N GLY A 101 -13.29 -13.19 -5.27
CA GLY A 101 -13.83 -12.73 -3.97
C GLY A 101 -12.85 -12.75 -2.80
N GLY A 102 -11.62 -13.24 -3.00
CA GLY A 102 -10.55 -13.13 -2.01
C GLY A 102 -9.80 -11.81 -2.15
N LEU A 103 -9.42 -11.21 -1.02
CA LEU A 103 -8.56 -10.03 -0.94
C LEU A 103 -7.16 -10.43 -0.52
N TYR A 104 -6.17 -9.98 -1.30
CA TYR A 104 -4.79 -10.41 -1.19
C TYR A 104 -3.84 -9.22 -1.10
N VAL A 105 -2.80 -9.38 -0.29
CA VAL A 105 -1.61 -8.52 -0.29
C VAL A 105 -0.38 -9.38 -0.47
N VAL A 106 0.57 -8.91 -1.28
CA VAL A 106 1.90 -9.54 -1.40
C VAL A 106 2.97 -8.52 -1.09
N GLY A 107 3.87 -8.90 -0.20
CA GLY A 107 5.05 -8.10 0.17
C GLY A 107 6.36 -8.81 -0.15
N VAL A 108 7.43 -8.03 -0.16
CA VAL A 108 8.82 -8.50 -0.25
C VAL A 108 9.62 -7.96 0.92
N ALA A 109 10.63 -8.70 1.36
CA ALA A 109 11.51 -8.25 2.43
C ALA A 109 12.28 -6.98 2.00
N PRO A 110 12.36 -5.94 2.85
CA PRO A 110 13.19 -4.78 2.56
C PRO A 110 14.69 -5.11 2.62
N THR A 111 15.10 -5.99 3.55
CA THR A 111 16.48 -6.43 3.74
C THR A 111 16.56 -7.90 4.15
N GLY A 112 17.80 -8.42 4.28
CA GLY A 112 18.05 -9.76 4.79
C GLY A 112 17.51 -10.01 6.21
N LEU A 113 17.39 -8.97 7.04
CA LEU A 113 16.83 -9.10 8.39
C LEU A 113 15.38 -9.58 8.34
N GLU A 114 14.55 -8.93 7.54
CA GLU A 114 13.15 -9.31 7.38
C GLU A 114 13.05 -10.60 6.56
N PHE A 115 13.91 -10.81 5.56
CA PHE A 115 13.96 -12.08 4.82
C PHE A 115 14.12 -13.28 5.77
N ASP A 116 15.01 -13.16 6.76
CA ASP A 116 15.22 -14.15 7.82
C ASP A 116 13.99 -14.26 8.74
N GLN A 117 13.41 -13.13 9.16
CA GLN A 117 12.19 -13.07 9.97
C GLN A 117 11.02 -13.86 9.32
N TYR A 118 10.88 -13.79 8.00
CA TYR A 118 9.84 -14.51 7.27
C TYR A 118 10.25 -15.93 6.83
N GLY A 119 11.42 -16.41 7.25
CA GLY A 119 11.84 -17.80 7.02
C GLY A 119 12.45 -18.06 5.64
N LYS A 120 13.09 -17.05 5.04
CA LYS A 120 13.82 -17.14 3.77
C LYS A 120 12.99 -17.75 2.62
N PRO A 121 11.80 -17.19 2.33
CA PRO A 121 10.89 -17.75 1.33
C PRO A 121 11.55 -17.83 -0.05
N ARG A 122 11.26 -18.92 -0.79
CA ARG A 122 11.71 -19.14 -2.17
C ARG A 122 10.50 -19.53 -3.02
N PRO A 123 10.02 -18.67 -3.93
CA PRO A 123 10.53 -17.34 -4.26
C PRO A 123 10.29 -16.30 -3.12
N PRO A 124 11.01 -15.15 -3.10
CA PRO A 124 11.05 -14.22 -1.97
C PRO A 124 9.80 -13.31 -1.85
N TYR A 125 8.62 -13.89 -2.06
CA TYR A 125 7.33 -13.21 -1.97
C TYR A 125 6.53 -13.77 -0.80
N ILE A 126 5.97 -12.87 0.02
CA ILE A 126 5.17 -13.23 1.18
C ILE A 126 3.72 -12.82 0.89
N GLY A 127 2.86 -13.83 0.71
CA GLY A 127 1.44 -13.63 0.44
C GLY A 127 0.60 -13.59 1.71
N PHE A 128 -0.45 -12.77 1.68
CA PHE A 128 -1.47 -12.68 2.71
C PHE A 128 -2.85 -12.70 2.06
N ARG A 129 -3.81 -13.32 2.74
CA ARG A 129 -5.23 -13.30 2.37
C ARG A 129 -6.06 -12.78 3.54
N TYR A 130 -7.00 -11.89 3.25
CA TYR A 130 -7.93 -11.39 4.26
C TYR A 130 -9.06 -12.39 4.49
N GLN A 131 -9.23 -12.84 5.73
CA GLN A 131 -10.27 -13.79 6.15
C GLN A 131 -10.76 -13.45 7.56
N THR A 132 -12.09 -13.43 7.74
CA THR A 132 -12.72 -13.26 9.06
C THR A 132 -12.19 -12.06 9.84
N GLY A 133 -12.03 -10.92 9.16
CA GLY A 133 -11.57 -9.67 9.76
C GLY A 133 -10.05 -9.56 9.95
N LYS A 134 -9.25 -10.54 9.53
CA LYS A 134 -7.80 -10.61 9.78
C LYS A 134 -7.02 -10.96 8.52
N TRP A 135 -5.75 -10.57 8.50
CA TRP A 135 -4.80 -11.05 7.49
C TRP A 135 -4.18 -12.37 7.93
N LEU A 136 -4.21 -13.35 7.05
CA LEU A 136 -3.54 -14.64 7.25
C LEU A 136 -2.43 -14.77 6.21
N ARG A 137 -1.22 -15.10 6.67
CA ARG A 137 -0.12 -15.47 5.78
C ARG A 137 -0.48 -16.75 5.05
N ILE A 138 -0.29 -16.76 3.73
CA ILE A 138 -0.56 -17.92 2.87
C ILE A 138 0.74 -18.43 2.23
N PRO A 139 0.81 -19.73 1.86
CA PRO A 139 1.87 -20.25 1.01
C PRO A 139 1.94 -19.53 -0.34
N PHE A 140 3.13 -19.49 -0.94
CA PHE A 140 3.32 -18.88 -2.27
C PHE A 140 2.40 -19.51 -3.33
N THR A 141 2.21 -20.83 -3.27
CA THR A 141 1.35 -21.60 -4.18
C THR A 141 -0.13 -21.22 -4.10
N GLU A 142 -0.55 -20.49 -3.06
CA GLU A 142 -1.91 -19.99 -2.93
C GLU A 142 -2.08 -18.54 -3.41
N ILE A 143 -1.00 -17.87 -3.82
CA ILE A 143 -1.07 -16.56 -4.46
C ILE A 143 -1.57 -16.75 -5.89
N PRO A 144 -2.72 -16.17 -6.28
CA PRO A 144 -3.24 -16.35 -7.63
C PRO A 144 -2.31 -15.75 -8.69
N GLU A 145 -1.99 -16.52 -9.73
CA GLU A 145 -1.14 -16.03 -10.85
C GLU A 145 -1.72 -14.77 -11.51
N ALA A 146 -3.05 -14.64 -11.54
CA ALA A 146 -3.74 -13.50 -12.11
C ALA A 146 -3.45 -12.15 -11.41
N ILE A 147 -2.85 -12.15 -10.21
CA ILE A 147 -2.52 -10.93 -9.46
C ILE A 147 -1.02 -10.65 -9.40
N TYR A 148 -0.20 -11.34 -10.19
CA TYR A 148 1.26 -11.24 -10.12
C TYR A 148 1.84 -9.88 -10.51
N ASP A 149 1.07 -9.05 -11.22
CA ASP A 149 1.51 -7.71 -11.59
C ASP A 149 1.52 -6.78 -10.38
N THR A 150 2.67 -6.15 -10.14
CA THR A 150 2.83 -5.16 -9.08
C THR A 150 1.95 -3.95 -9.38
N ASN A 151 1.11 -3.56 -8.42
CA ASN A 151 0.21 -2.43 -8.57
C ASN A 151 0.34 -1.39 -7.44
N LEU A 152 1.36 -1.52 -6.59
CA LEU A 152 1.69 -0.57 -5.52
C LEU A 152 2.99 0.19 -5.78
N TRP A 153 3.17 1.33 -5.11
CA TRP A 153 4.40 2.13 -5.14
C TRP A 153 5.59 1.32 -4.64
N ILE A 154 6.61 1.12 -5.49
CA ILE A 154 7.70 0.18 -5.22
C ILE A 154 8.97 0.80 -4.65
N GLU A 155 9.14 2.11 -4.78
CA GLU A 155 10.38 2.77 -4.39
C GLU A 155 10.61 2.71 -2.89
N ASN A 156 11.88 2.71 -2.50
CA ASN A 156 12.26 2.74 -1.08
C ASN A 156 12.03 4.13 -0.47
N VAL A 157 11.91 5.16 -1.28
CA VAL A 157 11.59 6.52 -0.83
C VAL A 157 10.09 6.78 -0.94
N PRO A 158 9.51 7.59 -0.03
CA PRO A 158 8.16 8.08 -0.23
C PRO A 158 8.08 8.89 -1.53
N PRO A 159 6.90 8.92 -2.18
CA PRO A 159 6.73 9.67 -3.41
C PRO A 159 7.02 11.15 -3.18
N ASN A 160 7.79 11.78 -4.07
CA ASN A 160 8.09 13.22 -4.03
C ASN A 160 6.91 14.09 -4.51
N LYS A 161 5.68 13.62 -4.32
CA LYS A 161 4.42 14.29 -4.69
C LYS A 161 3.63 14.56 -3.43
N SER A 162 2.74 15.55 -3.48
CA SER A 162 1.94 16.13 -2.38
C SER A 162 1.04 15.14 -1.60
N GLY A 163 1.58 14.03 -1.11
CA GLY A 163 0.87 12.96 -0.42
C GLY A 163 -0.07 12.15 -1.31
N HIS A 164 0.07 12.18 -2.65
CA HIS A 164 -0.78 11.41 -3.56
C HIS A 164 0.00 10.82 -4.74
N VAL A 165 -0.27 9.55 -5.04
CA VAL A 165 0.31 8.77 -6.15
C VAL A 165 -0.80 8.21 -7.01
N SER A 166 -0.84 8.62 -8.28
CA SER A 166 -1.82 8.11 -9.24
C SER A 166 -1.35 6.81 -9.90
N PHE A 167 -2.27 6.14 -10.61
CA PHE A 167 -1.88 5.03 -11.50
C PHE A 167 -0.86 5.45 -12.56
N ALA A 168 -0.98 6.66 -13.11
CA ALA A 168 -0.07 7.17 -14.13
C ALA A 168 1.36 7.35 -13.59
N ASP A 169 1.50 7.78 -12.34
CA ASP A 169 2.80 7.93 -11.68
C ASP A 169 3.51 6.60 -11.54
N LYS A 170 2.80 5.57 -11.10
CA LYS A 170 3.33 4.20 -11.02
C LYS A 170 3.64 3.62 -12.39
N ALA A 171 2.80 3.88 -13.39
CA ALA A 171 3.06 3.42 -14.75
C ALA A 171 4.32 4.08 -15.34
N ALA A 172 4.60 5.34 -14.99
CA ALA A 172 5.85 6.01 -15.37
C ALA A 172 7.05 5.36 -14.67
N GLU A 173 6.95 5.08 -13.37
CA GLU A 173 7.97 4.36 -12.60
C GLU A 173 8.29 3.00 -13.24
N MET A 174 7.27 2.19 -13.53
CA MET A 174 7.43 0.85 -14.12
C MET A 174 8.09 0.85 -15.52
N ARG A 175 8.19 2.01 -16.18
CA ARG A 175 8.88 2.15 -17.47
C ARG A 175 10.39 2.38 -17.33
N ASP A 176 10.90 2.60 -16.12
CA ASP A 176 12.33 2.66 -15.90
C ASP A 176 12.99 1.37 -16.41
N ALA A 177 14.03 1.57 -17.23
CA ALA A 177 14.81 0.50 -17.85
C ALA A 177 15.73 -0.18 -16.83
N GLU A 178 16.07 0.47 -15.72
CA GLU A 178 16.90 -0.09 -14.66
C GLU A 178 16.10 -0.99 -13.70
N LEU A 179 14.76 -0.86 -13.69
CA LEU A 179 13.90 -1.73 -12.89
C LEU A 179 13.93 -3.17 -13.41
N ARG A 180 14.41 -4.07 -12.54
CA ARG A 180 14.42 -5.51 -12.77
C ARG A 180 13.00 -6.07 -12.86
N ASN A 181 12.81 -7.13 -13.66
CA ASN A 181 11.50 -7.76 -13.87
C ASN A 181 10.80 -8.20 -12.58
N HIS A 182 11.54 -8.71 -11.59
CA HIS A 182 10.99 -9.17 -10.32
C HIS A 182 10.42 -8.03 -9.45
N HIS A 183 10.72 -6.77 -9.76
CA HIS A 183 10.06 -5.60 -9.16
C HIS A 183 8.70 -5.32 -9.79
N LYS A 184 8.60 -5.53 -11.12
CA LYS A 184 7.41 -5.22 -11.92
C LYS A 184 6.32 -6.28 -11.77
N LYS A 185 6.70 -7.53 -11.53
CA LYS A 185 5.78 -8.64 -11.28
C LYS A 185 6.43 -9.73 -10.43
N ILE A 186 5.60 -10.58 -9.84
CA ILE A 186 6.04 -11.84 -9.24
C ILE A 186 6.65 -12.73 -10.33
N ASP A 187 7.85 -13.23 -10.06
CA ASP A 187 8.51 -14.28 -10.84
C ASP A 187 8.66 -15.54 -9.98
N PRO A 188 7.90 -16.62 -10.26
CA PRO A 188 7.97 -17.88 -9.51
C PRO A 188 9.37 -18.51 -9.48
N ASN A 189 10.21 -18.20 -10.47
CA ASN A 189 11.57 -18.75 -10.59
C ASN A 189 12.63 -17.82 -9.97
N TYR A 190 12.26 -16.63 -9.51
CA TYR A 190 13.20 -15.70 -8.91
C TYR A 190 13.72 -16.24 -7.58
N GLN A 191 15.04 -16.23 -7.44
CA GLN A 191 15.75 -16.57 -6.23
C GLN A 191 16.50 -15.33 -5.76
N GLU A 192 16.34 -14.98 -4.48
CA GLU A 192 17.18 -13.97 -3.84
C GLU A 192 18.54 -14.61 -3.53
N ASN A 193 19.61 -13.97 -4.00
CA ASN A 193 20.99 -14.44 -3.84
C ASN A 193 21.52 -14.17 -2.43
#